data_AF-A0A3C0MHR4-F1
#
_entry.id   AF-A0A3C0MHR4-F1
#
_cell.length_a   1.000
_cell.length_b   1.000
_cell.length_c   1.000
_cell.angle_alpha   90.00
_cell.angle_beta   90.00
_cell.angle_gamma   90.00
#
_symmetry.space_group_name_H-M   'P 1'
#
loop_
_entity.id
_entity.type
_entity.pdbx_description
1 polymer ?
#
loop_
_entity_poly.entity_id
_entity_poly.type
_entity_poly.pdbx_seq_one_letter_code
_entity_poly.pdbx_strand_id
1 'polypeptide(L)' 'MNRLTLSPEQEEWMRARIADGTFADESDYLGDLIRRDRATLLAELKKGEDSGVSFKSVKDIFAEVKRNFLARQDG' A
#
# COMPACT_ATOMS: atom_id res chain seq x y z
N MET A 1 16.69 8.58 -21.80
CA MET A 1 15.34 7.98 -21.84
C MET A 1 15.40 6.68 -21.05
N ASN A 2 14.76 6.59 -19.89
CA ASN A 2 14.76 5.34 -19.11
C ASN A 2 13.60 4.47 -19.63
N ARG A 3 13.91 3.31 -20.21
CA ARG A 3 12.89 2.39 -20.75
C ARG A 3 12.54 1.38 -19.66
N LEU A 4 11.26 1.26 -19.33
CA LEU A 4 10.77 0.17 -18.49
C LEU A 4 10.76 -1.11 -19.34
N THR A 5 11.35 -2.18 -18.81
CA THR A 5 11.29 -3.52 -19.41
C THR A 5 10.20 -4.30 -18.71
N LEU A 6 9.26 -4.83 -19.49
CA LEU A 6 8.12 -5.60 -19.00
C LEU A 6 8.19 -7.02 -19.57
N SER A 7 7.61 -7.98 -18.85
CA SER A 7 7.38 -9.31 -19.42
C SER A 7 6.27 -9.26 -20.48
N PRO A 8 6.22 -10.22 -21.43
CA PRO A 8 5.15 -10.28 -22.42
C PRO A 8 3.74 -10.29 -21.80
N GLU A 9 3.59 -10.98 -20.67
CA GLU A 9 2.34 -11.05 -19.91
C GLU A 9 1.94 -9.67 -19.34
N GLN A 10 2.90 -8.92 -18.80
CA GLN A 10 2.65 -7.56 -18.29
C GLN A 10 2.23 -6.62 -19.41
N GLU A 11 2.85 -6.75 -20.60
CA GLU A 11 2.44 -5.96 -21.76
C GLU A 11 1.02 -6.31 -22.24
N GLU A 12 0.67 -7.59 -22.29
CA GLU A 12 -0.67 -8.03 -22.66
C GLU A 12 -1.71 -7.51 -21.67
N TRP A 13 -1.42 -7.58 -20.39
CA TRP A 13 -2.26 -7.00 -19.34
C TRP A 13 -2.46 -5.50 -19.54
N MET A 14 -1.40 -4.73 -19.79
CA MET A 14 -1.53 -3.29 -20.05
C MET A 14 -2.36 -3.00 -21.31
N ARG A 15 -2.14 -3.75 -22.39
CA ARG A 15 -2.92 -3.60 -23.63
C ARG A 15 -4.41 -3.83 -23.40
N ALA A 16 -4.78 -4.84 -22.61
CA ALA A 16 -6.18 -5.08 -22.26
C ALA A 16 -6.82 -3.91 -21.51
N ARG A 17 -6.06 -3.26 -20.61
CA ARG A 17 -6.50 -2.06 -19.88
C ARG A 17 -6.65 -0.83 -20.77
N ILE A 18 -5.82 -0.69 -21.81
CA ILE A 18 -5.97 0.42 -22.76
C ILE A 18 -7.13 0.15 -23.70
N ALA A 19 -7.29 -1.10 -24.15
CA ALA A 19 -8.34 -1.51 -25.07
C ALA A 19 -9.77 -1.35 -24.50
N ASP A 20 -9.93 -1.38 -23.18
CA ASP A 20 -11.23 -1.14 -22.53
C ASP A 20 -11.67 0.34 -22.57
N GLY A 21 -10.79 1.25 -23.00
CA GLY A 21 -11.06 2.69 -23.14
C GLY A 21 -10.93 3.50 -21.85
N THR A 22 -10.52 2.88 -20.74
CA THR A 22 -10.31 3.56 -19.44
C THR A 22 -9.05 4.42 -19.44
N PHE A 23 -8.04 4.03 -20.22
CA PHE A 23 -6.75 4.72 -20.29
C PHE A 23 -6.39 5.06 -21.74
N ALA A 24 -5.80 6.23 -21.95
CA ALA A 24 -5.45 6.68 -23.29
C ALA A 24 -4.19 5.98 -23.85
N ASP A 25 -3.24 5.65 -22.97
CA ASP A 25 -1.98 4.98 -23.30
C ASP A 25 -1.35 4.28 -22.08
N GLU A 26 -0.19 3.65 -22.26
CA GLU A 26 0.55 2.97 -21.19
C GLU A 26 1.02 3.92 -20.08
N SER A 27 1.32 5.17 -20.42
CA SER A 27 1.81 6.17 -19.46
C SER A 27 0.69 6.63 -18.53
N ASP A 28 -0.52 6.79 -19.05
CA ASP A 28 -1.72 7.09 -18.29
C ASP A 28 -2.05 5.96 -17.30
N TYR A 29 -2.05 4.72 -17.78
CA TYR A 29 -2.26 3.55 -16.91
C TYR A 29 -1.19 3.43 -15.82
N LEU A 30 0.09 3.60 -16.15
CA LEU A 30 1.17 3.54 -15.18
C LEU A 30 1.08 4.68 -14.16
N GLY A 31 0.74 5.89 -14.61
CA GLY A 31 0.52 7.04 -13.72
C GLY A 31 -0.61 6.78 -12.72
N ASP A 32 -1.68 6.12 -13.17
CA ASP A 32 -2.76 5.71 -12.29
C ASP A 32 -2.35 4.62 -11.29
N LEU A 33 -1.59 3.61 -11.71
CA LEU A 33 -1.04 2.61 -10.79
C LEU A 33 -0.20 3.25 -9.68
N ILE A 34 0.68 4.19 -10.03
CA ILE A 34 1.51 4.92 -9.04
C ILE A 34 0.62 5.74 -8.10
N ARG A 35 -0.45 6.35 -8.60
CA ARG A 35 -1.39 7.11 -7.76
C ARG A 35 -2.10 6.21 -6.76
N ARG A 36 -2.56 5.03 -7.17
CA ARG A 36 -3.22 4.04 -6.29
C ARG A 36 -2.25 3.50 -5.23
N ASP A 37 -1.02 3.21 -5.64
CA ASP A 37 0.05 2.78 -4.72
C ASP A 37 0.29 3.83 -3.63
N ARG A 38 0.47 5.09 -4.03
CA ARG A 38 0.62 6.22 -3.10
C ARG A 38 -0.60 6.43 -2.21
N ALA A 39 -1.80 6.30 -2.76
CA ALA A 39 -3.04 6.49 -2.00
C ALA A 39 -3.15 5.52 -0.83
N THR A 40 -2.64 4.29 -0.97
CA THR A 40 -2.62 3.30 0.11
C THR A 40 -1.73 3.75 1.27
N LEU A 41 -0.52 4.23 0.96
CA LEU A 41 0.39 4.76 1.99
C LEU A 41 -0.18 6.01 2.67
N LEU A 42 -0.77 6.92 1.89
CA LEU A 42 -1.40 8.13 2.43
C LEU A 42 -2.58 7.80 3.34
N ALA A 43 -3.35 6.75 3.02
CA ALA A 43 -4.44 6.30 3.87
C ALA A 43 -3.94 5.79 5.24
N GLU A 44 -2.85 5.00 5.26
CA GLU A 44 -2.26 4.52 6.53
C GLU A 44 -1.62 5.66 7.33
N LEU A 45 -0.97 6.62 6.67
CA LEU A 45 -0.46 7.84 7.32
C LEU A 45 -1.60 8.61 7.99
N LYS A 46 -2.70 8.85 7.25
CA LYS A 46 -3.86 9.54 7.79
C LYS A 46 -4.48 8.80 8.98
N LYS A 47 -4.58 7.47 8.93
CA LYS A 47 -5.02 6.67 10.10
C LYS A 47 -4.11 6.90 11.31
N GLY A 48 -2.80 6.98 11.10
CA GLY A 48 -1.83 7.31 12.15
C GLY A 48 -2.04 8.71 12.73
N GLU A 49 -2.17 9.72 11.87
CA GLU A 49 -2.45 11.11 12.28
C GLU A 49 -3.74 11.22 13.09
N ASP A 50 -4.82 10.62 12.59
CA ASP A 50 -6.14 10.63 13.22
C ASP A 50 -6.15 9.84 14.56
N SER A 51 -5.19 8.93 14.77
CA SER A 51 -5.03 8.17 16.03
C SER A 51 -4.39 8.97 17.17
N GLY A 52 -3.84 10.15 16.88
CA GLY A 52 -3.19 11.02 17.85
C GLY A 52 -1.79 10.57 18.25
N VAL A 53 -1.15 11.37 19.12
CA VAL A 53 0.24 11.11 19.55
C VAL A 53 0.28 10.07 20.67
N SER A 54 1.01 8.99 20.45
CA SER A 54 1.34 8.03 21.51
C SER A 54 2.50 8.54 22.35
N PHE A 55 2.32 8.57 23.66
CA PHE A 55 3.37 8.85 24.63
C PHE A 55 3.99 7.58 25.23
N LYS A 56 3.62 6.39 24.73
CA LYS A 56 4.18 5.12 25.20
C LYS A 56 5.65 5.00 24.81
N SER A 57 6.48 4.58 25.74
CA SER A 57 7.85 4.18 25.40
C SER A 57 7.84 2.85 24.64
N VAL A 58 8.94 2.56 23.95
CA VAL A 58 9.16 1.25 23.31
C VAL A 58 8.99 0.10 24.32
N LYS A 59 9.44 0.28 25.57
CA LYS A 59 9.30 -0.71 26.64
C LYS A 59 7.83 -0.96 27.00
N ASP A 60 7.02 0.09 27.06
CA ASP A 60 5.59 -0.02 27.35
C ASP A 60 4.85 -0.78 26.26
N ILE A 61 5.21 -0.50 25.00
CA ILE A 61 4.67 -1.21 23.82
C ILE A 61 4.98 -2.70 23.90
N PHE A 62 6.24 -3.09 24.14
CA PHE A 62 6.61 -4.50 24.25
C PHE A 62 5.91 -5.21 25.43
N ALA A 63 5.79 -4.54 26.57
CA ALA A 63 5.09 -5.09 27.72
C ALA A 63 3.60 -5.33 27.41
N GLU A 64 2.96 -4.42 26.71
CA GLU A 64 1.56 -4.54 26.28
C GLU A 64 1.35 -5.67 25.26
N VAL A 65 2.22 -5.75 24.24
CA VAL A 65 2.17 -6.82 23.24
C VAL A 65 2.30 -8.19 23.90
N LYS A 66 3.25 -8.34 24.84
CA LYS A 66 3.44 -9.60 25.58
C LYS A 66 2.20 -9.97 26.40
N ARG A 67 1.59 -9.01 27.10
CA ARG A 67 0.35 -9.25 27.86
C ARG A 67 -0.80 -9.72 26.95
N ASN A 68 -1.00 -9.03 25.83
CA ASN A 68 -2.06 -9.35 24.87
C ASN A 68 -1.85 -10.71 24.21
N PHE A 69 -0.60 -11.10 23.96
CA PHE A 69 -0.26 -12.41 23.41
C PHE A 69 -0.59 -13.54 24.40
N LEU A 70 -0.18 -13.41 25.66
CA LEU A 70 -0.46 -14.42 26.70
C LEU A 70 -1.96 -14.56 26.95
N ALA A 71 -2.70 -13.45 27.03
CA ALA A 71 -4.16 -13.47 27.23
C ALA A 71 -4.94 -14.16 26.10
N ARG A 72 -4.37 -14.26 24.89
CA ARG A 72 -4.96 -15.00 23.76
C ARG A 72 -4.62 -16.48 23.74
N GLN A 73 -3.66 -16.93 24.54
CA GLN A 73 -3.32 -18.35 24.67
C GLN A 73 -4.11 -19.05 25.79
N ASP A 74 -4.61 -18.27 26.75
CA ASP A 74 -5.32 -18.77 27.92
C ASP A 74 -6.86 -18.82 27.74
N GLY A 75 -7.39 -18.50 26.55
CA GLY A 75 -8.83 -18.50 26.22
C GLY A 75 -9.12 -19.18 24.89
#